data_AF-A0A1C7HNL6-F1
#
_entry.id   AF-A0A1C7HNL6-F1
#
_cell.length_a   1.000
_cell.length_b   1.000
_cell.length_c   1.000
_cell.angle_alpha   90.00
_cell.angle_beta   90.00
_cell.angle_gamma   90.00
#
_symmetry.space_group_name_H-M   'P 1'
#
loop_
_entity.id
_entity.type
_entity.pdbx_description
1 polymer ?
#
loop_
_entity_poly.entity_id
_entity_poly.type
_entity_poly.pdbx_seq_one_letter_code
_entity_poly.pdbx_strand_id
1 'polypeptide(L)'
;MGLFGKKKKAWDEGRIQENKAKMRALFEQVVEDAAGYQLVYAYSSSIKTSNYILARKTTYTYTSLIVGFREADMSIVILQTTPELEGCSDPEIFRKGEIKKAKVVQGGFTIYHKGGLMAGYTQFYISDEYDDDNLFAYMRQSEEAAQWDIFWPKFCK
;
A
#
# COMPACT_ATOMS: atom_id res chain seq x y z
N MET A 1 5.29 -17.39 -38.29
CA MET A 1 6.14 -16.80 -37.23
C MET A 1 6.00 -15.28 -37.29
N GLY A 2 5.72 -14.63 -36.17
CA GLY A 2 5.61 -13.17 -36.09
C GLY A 2 5.78 -12.73 -34.64
N LEU A 3 7.02 -12.79 -34.16
CA LEU A 3 7.44 -12.55 -32.79
C LEU A 3 7.49 -11.03 -32.54
N PHE A 4 6.34 -10.39 -32.32
CA PHE A 4 6.30 -9.03 -31.76
C PHE A 4 6.58 -9.11 -30.25
N GLY A 5 7.85 -9.28 -29.90
CA GLY A 5 8.31 -9.07 -28.54
C GLY A 5 8.06 -7.62 -28.16
N LYS A 6 7.09 -7.37 -27.26
CA LYS A 6 6.91 -6.06 -26.62
C LYS A 6 8.30 -5.58 -26.14
N LYS A 7 8.75 -4.42 -26.62
CA LYS A 7 9.96 -3.78 -26.07
C LYS A 7 9.74 -3.67 -24.55
N LYS A 8 10.59 -4.32 -23.76
CA LYS A 8 10.58 -4.14 -22.30
C LYS A 8 10.81 -2.65 -22.05
N LYS A 9 9.86 -1.99 -21.36
CA LYS A 9 10.05 -0.62 -20.87
C LYS A 9 11.37 -0.59 -20.09
N ALA A 10 12.25 0.34 -20.44
CA ALA A 10 13.46 0.57 -19.66
C ALA A 10 13.03 1.32 -18.40
N TRP A 11 13.23 0.71 -17.24
CA TRP A 11 12.87 1.31 -15.96
C TRP A 11 14.04 2.08 -15.39
N ASP A 12 13.73 3.21 -14.76
CA ASP A 12 14.70 3.97 -13.99
C ASP A 12 14.83 3.35 -12.60
N GLU A 13 15.75 2.39 -12.48
CA GLU A 13 16.01 1.70 -11.22
C GLU A 13 16.50 2.65 -10.13
N GLY A 14 17.21 3.74 -10.48
CA GLY A 14 17.65 4.75 -9.52
C GLY A 14 16.46 5.46 -8.87
N ARG A 15 15.51 5.91 -9.68
CA ARG A 15 14.26 6.53 -9.22
C ARG A 15 13.40 5.55 -8.40
N ILE A 16 13.35 4.27 -8.79
CA ILE A 16 12.64 3.24 -8.02
C ILE A 16 13.25 3.11 -6.62
N GLN A 17 14.58 2.98 -6.52
CA GLN A 17 15.24 2.85 -5.21
C GLN A 17 15.06 4.11 -4.35
N GLU A 18 15.10 5.29 -4.95
CA GLU A 18 14.82 6.55 -4.25
C GLU A 18 13.39 6.56 -3.69
N ASN A 19 12.40 6.17 -4.49
CA ASN A 19 11.01 6.11 -4.04
C ASN A 19 10.79 5.06 -2.95
N LYS A 20 11.43 3.89 -3.03
CA LYS A 20 11.42 2.89 -1.95
C LYS A 20 12.01 3.44 -0.66
N ALA A 21 13.12 4.17 -0.76
CA ALA A 21 13.75 4.83 0.39
C ALA A 21 12.83 5.91 1.00
N LYS A 22 12.16 6.73 0.17
CA LYS A 22 11.16 7.71 0.63
C LYS A 22 10.00 7.03 1.36
N MET A 23 9.45 5.95 0.81
CA MET A 23 8.40 5.17 1.47
C MET A 23 8.85 4.65 2.84
N ARG A 24 10.07 4.09 2.92
CA ARG A 24 10.63 3.61 4.18
C ARG A 24 10.77 4.74 5.19
N ALA A 25 11.34 5.88 4.79
CA ALA A 25 11.51 7.04 5.66
C ALA A 25 10.19 7.59 6.19
N LEU A 26 9.16 7.72 5.33
CA LEU A 26 7.82 8.13 5.75
C LEU A 26 7.21 7.14 6.75
N PHE A 27 7.41 5.85 6.53
CA PHE A 27 6.89 4.82 7.43
C PHE A 27 7.57 4.84 8.80
N GLU A 28 8.90 4.91 8.82
CA GLU A 28 9.69 4.98 10.06
C GLU A 28 9.42 6.26 10.86
N GLN A 29 9.00 7.35 10.22
CA GLN A 29 8.65 8.59 10.89
C GLN A 29 7.43 8.45 11.82
N VAL A 30 6.45 7.63 11.46
CA VAL A 30 5.15 7.57 12.15
C VAL A 30 4.82 6.21 12.76
N VAL A 31 5.65 5.18 12.52
CA VAL A 31 5.46 3.82 13.03
C VAL A 31 6.60 3.42 13.96
N GLU A 32 6.26 3.09 15.21
CA GLU A 32 7.20 2.52 16.17
C GLU A 32 7.63 1.12 15.74
N ASP A 33 8.91 0.76 15.96
CA ASP A 33 9.48 -0.55 15.59
C ASP A 33 9.31 -0.89 14.09
N ALA A 34 9.37 0.15 13.24
CA ALA A 34 9.20 0.06 11.79
C ALA A 34 10.17 -0.89 11.08
N ALA A 35 11.35 -1.14 11.65
CA ALA A 35 12.36 -2.02 11.08
C ALA A 35 11.87 -3.47 10.91
N GLY A 36 10.94 -3.92 11.75
CA GLY A 36 10.35 -5.26 11.67
C GLY A 36 9.31 -5.43 10.54
N TYR A 37 8.93 -4.35 9.85
CA TYR A 37 7.92 -4.39 8.80
C TYR A 37 8.55 -4.52 7.40
N GLN A 38 7.94 -5.38 6.59
CA GLN A 38 8.08 -5.33 5.13
C GLN A 38 7.12 -4.26 4.60
N LEU A 39 7.51 -3.55 3.55
CA LEU A 39 6.71 -2.47 2.97
C LEU A 39 6.33 -2.80 1.53
N VAL A 40 5.12 -2.44 1.14
CA VAL A 40 4.63 -2.52 -0.23
C VAL A 40 3.78 -1.28 -0.54
N TYR A 41 3.95 -0.73 -1.74
CA TYR A 41 3.13 0.37 -2.22
C TYR A 41 1.79 -0.18 -2.69
N ALA A 42 0.73 0.54 -2.37
CA ALA A 42 -0.62 0.16 -2.74
C ALA A 42 -1.44 1.39 -3.13
N TYR A 43 -2.65 1.14 -3.61
CA TYR A 43 -3.62 2.21 -3.82
C TYR A 43 -5.02 1.78 -3.42
N SER A 44 -5.89 2.76 -3.14
CA SER A 44 -7.32 2.55 -2.98
C SER A 44 -8.11 3.35 -4.03
N SER A 45 -9.16 2.73 -4.55
CA SER A 45 -10.16 3.39 -5.42
C SER A 45 -11.10 4.31 -4.63
N SER A 46 -11.13 4.19 -3.31
CA SER A 46 -11.82 5.13 -2.44
C SER A 46 -10.88 6.27 -2.08
N ILE A 47 -11.26 7.49 -2.43
CA ILE A 47 -10.62 8.70 -1.93
C ILE A 47 -11.12 8.89 -0.49
N LYS A 48 -10.36 8.37 0.48
CA LYS A 48 -10.61 8.67 1.89
C LYS A 48 -10.00 10.02 2.20
N THR A 49 -10.80 10.99 2.63
CA THR A 49 -10.29 12.28 3.10
C THR A 49 -9.51 12.06 4.39
N SER A 50 -8.18 12.07 4.32
CA SER A 50 -7.33 12.19 5.51
C SER A 50 -7.02 13.66 5.81
N ASN A 51 -6.63 13.93 7.06
CA ASN A 51 -6.15 15.26 7.47
C ASN A 51 -4.99 15.74 6.59
N TYR A 52 -4.11 14.82 6.15
CA TYR A 52 -2.98 15.11 5.29
C TYR A 52 -3.42 15.57 3.88
N ILE A 53 -4.32 14.84 3.23
CA ILE A 53 -4.84 15.20 1.89
C ILE A 53 -5.64 16.51 1.96
N LEU A 54 -6.41 16.73 3.04
CA LEU A 54 -7.14 17.97 3.26
C LEU A 54 -6.21 19.18 3.38
N ALA A 55 -5.09 19.04 4.09
CA ALA A 55 -4.09 20.11 4.21
C ALA A 55 -3.50 20.52 2.86
N ARG A 56 -3.32 19.57 1.92
CA ARG A 56 -2.79 19.84 0.58
C ARG A 56 -3.81 20.42 -0.41
N LYS A 57 -5.11 20.36 -0.11
CA LYS A 57 -6.21 20.80 -1.00
C LYS A 57 -6.15 20.18 -2.42
N THR A 58 -5.52 19.02 -2.58
CA THR A 58 -5.36 18.35 -3.88
C THR A 58 -6.29 17.14 -3.96
N THR A 59 -6.99 16.99 -5.07
CA THR A 59 -7.86 15.83 -5.33
C THR A 59 -7.12 14.84 -6.24
N TYR A 60 -6.90 13.63 -5.75
CA TYR A 60 -6.35 12.52 -6.54
C TYR A 60 -7.45 11.53 -6.90
N THR A 61 -7.37 10.88 -8.06
CA THR A 61 -8.33 9.82 -8.47
C THR A 61 -8.22 8.58 -7.59
N TYR A 62 -7.01 8.26 -7.13
CA TYR A 62 -6.70 7.15 -6.25
C TYR A 62 -5.99 7.66 -5.00
N THR A 63 -6.23 7.01 -3.87
CA THR A 63 -5.44 7.25 -2.66
C THR A 63 -4.18 6.39 -2.74
N SER A 64 -3.01 7.01 -2.72
CA SER A 64 -1.72 6.31 -2.67
C SER A 64 -1.45 5.85 -1.23
N LEU A 65 -0.97 4.62 -1.07
CA LEU A 65 -0.81 3.97 0.23
C LEU A 65 0.58 3.40 0.41
N ILE A 66 1.11 3.50 1.62
CA ILE A 66 2.24 2.70 2.10
C ILE A 66 1.65 1.63 3.02
N VAL A 67 1.83 0.36 2.67
CA VAL A 67 1.36 -0.78 3.46
C VAL A 67 2.56 -1.47 4.08
N GLY A 68 2.66 -1.39 5.40
CA GLY A 68 3.59 -2.19 6.18
C GLY A 68 2.93 -3.48 6.65
N PHE A 69 3.62 -4.60 6.58
CA PHE A 69 3.14 -5.88 7.08
C PHE A 69 4.24 -6.66 7.81
N ARG A 70 3.84 -7.38 8.87
CA ARG A 70 4.77 -8.10 9.74
C ARG A 70 4.17 -9.43 10.20
N GLU A 71 4.89 -10.52 9.94
CA GLU A 71 4.45 -11.88 10.31
C GLU A 71 4.55 -12.15 11.81
N ALA A 72 5.54 -11.56 12.51
CA ALA A 72 5.81 -11.85 13.91
C ALA A 72 4.59 -11.64 14.83
N ASP A 73 3.77 -10.63 14.54
CA ASP A 73 2.56 -10.29 15.29
C ASP A 73 1.28 -10.23 14.42
N MET A 74 1.37 -10.66 13.16
CA MET A 74 0.28 -10.63 12.18
C MET A 74 -0.40 -9.25 12.13
N SER A 75 0.42 -8.21 11.92
CA SER A 75 -0.03 -6.82 11.84
C SER A 75 0.14 -6.26 10.43
N ILE A 76 -0.79 -5.38 10.06
CA ILE A 76 -0.76 -4.55 8.87
C ILE A 76 -0.88 -3.10 9.32
N VAL A 77 -0.06 -2.21 8.78
CA VAL A 77 -0.14 -0.77 9.00
C VAL A 77 -0.33 -0.10 7.65
N ILE A 78 -1.31 0.80 7.53
CA ILE A 78 -1.58 1.53 6.30
C ILE A 78 -1.42 3.02 6.55
N LEU A 79 -0.59 3.66 5.73
CA LEU A 79 -0.45 5.11 5.66
C LEU A 79 -1.00 5.60 4.33
N GLN A 80 -1.73 6.71 4.33
CA GLN A 80 -2.03 7.43 3.10
C GLN A 80 -0.88 8.37 2.79
N THR A 81 -0.50 8.47 1.51
CA THR A 81 0.57 9.34 1.01
C THR A 81 0.11 10.03 -0.27
N THR A 82 0.91 10.97 -0.78
CA THR A 82 0.78 11.42 -2.18
C THR A 82 1.62 10.54 -3.13
N PRO A 83 1.33 10.56 -4.44
CA PRO A 83 2.16 9.88 -5.44
C PRO A 83 3.63 10.31 -5.42
N GLU A 84 3.92 11.54 -5.00
CA GLU A 84 5.29 12.07 -4.93
C GLU A 84 6.04 11.62 -3.67
N LEU A 85 5.37 10.94 -2.73
CA LEU A 85 5.94 10.45 -1.47
C LEU A 85 6.56 11.57 -0.61
N GLU A 86 5.89 12.72 -0.54
CA GLU A 86 6.38 13.90 0.20
C GLU A 86 5.85 13.99 1.64
N GLY A 87 4.98 13.08 2.04
CA GLY A 87 4.41 13.05 3.39
C GLY A 87 3.35 11.96 3.51
N CYS A 88 2.94 11.68 4.74
CA CYS A 88 1.95 10.64 5.02
C CYS A 88 0.95 11.05 6.11
N SER A 89 -0.16 10.31 6.17
CA SER A 89 -1.12 10.38 7.27
C SER A 89 -0.64 9.65 8.51
N ASP A 90 -1.36 9.82 9.62
CA ASP A 90 -1.25 8.94 10.79
C ASP A 90 -1.51 7.46 10.41
N PRO A 91 -0.91 6.51 11.14
CA PRO A 91 -1.03 5.09 10.84
C PRO A 91 -2.40 4.50 11.18
N GLU A 92 -3.00 3.78 10.21
CA GLU A 92 -4.13 2.89 10.44
C GLU A 92 -3.60 1.46 10.68
N ILE A 93 -3.72 0.96 11.92
CA ILE A 93 -3.15 -0.33 12.34
C ILE A 93 -4.23 -1.40 12.39
N PHE A 94 -3.96 -2.55 11.76
CA PHE A 94 -4.80 -3.74 11.79
C PHE A 94 -4.03 -4.92 12.36
N ARG A 95 -4.48 -5.44 13.49
CA ARG A 95 -4.02 -6.74 14.00
C ARG A 95 -5.07 -7.80 13.72
N LYS A 96 -4.62 -9.01 13.43
CA LYS A 96 -5.51 -10.16 13.13
C LYS A 96 -6.61 -10.39 14.17
N GLY A 97 -6.35 -10.21 15.47
CA GLY A 97 -7.36 -10.35 16.54
C GLY A 97 -8.32 -9.17 16.70
N GLU A 98 -8.01 -8.03 16.09
CA GLU A 98 -8.72 -6.74 16.23
C GLU A 98 -9.66 -6.47 15.05
N ILE A 99 -9.56 -7.24 13.96
CA ILE A 99 -10.43 -7.14 12.79
C ILE A 99 -11.59 -8.15 12.86
N LYS A 100 -12.62 -7.94 12.04
CA LYS A 100 -13.72 -8.92 11.89
C LYS A 100 -13.33 -10.09 11.00
N LYS A 101 -12.70 -9.78 9.86
CA LYS A 101 -12.14 -10.74 8.89
C LYS A 101 -11.39 -9.99 7.78
N ALA A 102 -10.52 -10.70 7.07
CA ALA A 102 -9.89 -10.24 5.85
C ALA A 102 -10.17 -11.22 4.69
N LYS A 103 -10.34 -10.71 3.48
CA LYS A 103 -10.48 -11.52 2.25
C LYS A 103 -10.23 -10.69 1.00
N VAL A 104 -10.02 -11.35 -0.13
CA VAL A 104 -10.00 -10.70 -1.45
C VAL A 104 -11.44 -10.53 -1.95
N VAL A 105 -11.80 -9.34 -2.42
CA VAL A 105 -13.10 -9.02 -3.02
C VAL A 105 -12.85 -8.22 -4.29
N GLN A 106 -13.32 -8.70 -5.45
CA GLN A 106 -13.12 -8.03 -6.75
C GLN A 106 -11.65 -7.65 -7.03
N GLY A 107 -10.71 -8.54 -6.68
CA GLY A 107 -9.27 -8.28 -6.84
C GLY A 107 -8.65 -7.37 -5.77
N GLY A 108 -9.43 -6.76 -4.88
CA GLY A 108 -8.94 -5.91 -3.81
C GLY A 108 -8.76 -6.66 -2.49
N PHE A 109 -7.64 -6.42 -1.82
CA PHE A 109 -7.38 -6.87 -0.45
C PHE A 109 -8.28 -6.09 0.49
N THR A 110 -9.22 -6.77 1.14
CA THR A 110 -10.30 -6.14 1.90
C THR A 110 -10.23 -6.57 3.37
N ILE A 111 -10.03 -5.60 4.26
CA ILE A 111 -10.04 -5.75 5.72
C ILE A 111 -11.37 -5.22 6.24
N TYR A 112 -12.17 -6.09 6.86
CA TYR A 112 -13.41 -5.70 7.52
C TYR A 112 -13.13 -5.35 8.97
N HIS A 113 -13.50 -4.13 9.37
CA HIS A 113 -13.28 -3.66 10.73
C HIS A 113 -14.26 -4.32 11.71
N LYS A 114 -13.91 -4.33 13.00
CA LYS A 114 -14.72 -4.87 14.09
C LYS A 114 -15.61 -3.73 14.63
N GLY A 115 -16.91 -3.99 14.90
CA GLY A 115 -17.83 -2.94 15.38
C GLY A 115 -19.28 -2.98 14.88
N GLY A 116 -19.79 -4.12 14.40
CA GLY A 116 -21.18 -4.25 13.96
C GLY A 116 -21.44 -3.71 12.54
N LEU A 117 -22.68 -3.31 12.23
CA LEU A 117 -23.12 -2.91 10.87
C LEU A 117 -22.42 -1.64 10.35
N MET A 118 -21.94 -0.77 11.24
CA MET A 118 -21.30 0.52 10.90
C MET A 118 -19.77 0.44 10.75
N ALA A 119 -19.16 -0.71 11.06
CA ALA A 119 -17.70 -0.81 11.17
C ALA A 119 -16.95 -0.52 9.87
N GLY A 120 -17.60 -0.62 8.71
CA GLY A 120 -16.96 -0.33 7.42
C GLY A 120 -15.87 -1.36 7.05
N TYR A 121 -15.08 -1.00 6.04
CA TYR A 121 -13.96 -1.81 5.56
C TYR A 121 -12.87 -0.92 4.97
N THR A 122 -11.64 -1.43 4.93
CA THR A 122 -10.53 -0.85 4.15
C THR A 122 -10.21 -1.80 3.00
N GLN A 123 -10.31 -1.30 1.76
CA GLN A 123 -9.96 -2.03 0.55
C GLN A 123 -8.85 -1.32 -0.20
N PHE A 124 -7.85 -2.08 -0.64
CA PHE A 124 -6.71 -1.59 -1.41
C PHE A 124 -6.19 -2.66 -2.39
N TYR A 125 -5.33 -2.21 -3.29
CA TYR A 125 -4.80 -2.99 -4.40
C TYR A 125 -3.29 -2.82 -4.47
N ILE A 126 -2.59 -3.93 -4.70
CA ILE A 126 -1.15 -3.99 -4.90
C ILE A 126 -0.90 -4.45 -6.34
N SER A 127 0.01 -3.77 -7.00
CA SER A 127 0.55 -4.10 -8.33
C SER A 127 2.06 -4.29 -8.21
N ASP A 128 2.63 -5.08 -9.11
CA ASP A 128 4.08 -5.25 -9.22
C ASP A 128 4.75 -3.99 -9.77
N GLU A 129 4.03 -3.23 -10.60
CA GLU A 129 4.54 -2.09 -11.35
C GLU A 129 3.52 -0.94 -11.34
N TYR A 130 4.03 0.28 -11.17
CA TYR A 130 3.31 1.55 -11.22
C TYR A 130 4.10 2.52 -12.10
N ASP A 131 3.51 2.89 -13.23
CA ASP A 131 4.23 3.57 -14.31
C ASP A 131 3.52 4.79 -14.88
N ASP A 132 2.39 5.17 -14.27
CA ASP A 132 1.65 6.41 -14.50
C ASP A 132 1.90 7.38 -13.34
N ASP A 133 2.89 8.24 -13.54
CA ASP A 133 3.37 9.23 -12.56
C ASP A 133 2.29 10.25 -12.16
N ASN A 134 1.20 10.38 -12.93
CA ASN A 134 0.10 11.28 -12.56
C ASN A 134 -0.80 10.67 -11.48
N LEU A 135 -0.78 9.35 -11.34
CA LEU A 135 -1.67 8.61 -10.46
C LEU A 135 -0.94 7.98 -9.29
N PHE A 136 0.32 7.56 -9.50
CA PHE A 136 1.05 6.73 -8.55
C PHE A 136 2.53 7.13 -8.49
N ALA A 137 3.19 6.76 -7.39
CA ALA A 137 4.64 6.78 -7.32
C ALA A 137 5.22 5.86 -8.40
N TYR A 138 6.25 6.34 -9.11
CA TYR A 138 7.01 5.51 -10.04
C TYR A 138 7.68 4.36 -9.29
N MET A 139 7.18 3.14 -9.46
CA MET A 139 7.53 2.03 -8.58
C MET A 139 7.54 0.70 -9.32
N ARG A 140 8.55 -0.12 -9.03
CA ARG A 140 8.56 -1.55 -9.31
C ARG A 140 8.90 -2.30 -8.03
N GLN A 141 8.07 -3.28 -7.69
CA GLN A 141 8.08 -3.91 -6.38
C GLN A 141 7.64 -5.38 -6.42
N SER A 142 8.00 -6.10 -7.48
CA SER A 142 7.61 -7.50 -7.67
C SER A 142 8.03 -8.41 -6.51
N GLU A 143 9.15 -8.12 -5.86
CA GLU A 143 9.62 -8.89 -4.70
C GLU A 143 8.74 -8.63 -3.46
N GLU A 144 8.42 -7.36 -3.19
CA GLU A 144 7.57 -6.96 -2.07
C GLU A 144 6.12 -7.43 -2.27
N ALA A 145 5.61 -7.38 -3.51
CA ALA A 145 4.30 -7.90 -3.86
C ALA A 145 4.23 -9.43 -3.70
N ALA A 146 5.28 -10.17 -4.07
CA ALA A 146 5.35 -11.60 -3.83
C ALA A 146 5.40 -11.95 -2.33
N GLN A 147 6.11 -11.15 -1.52
CA GLN A 147 6.12 -11.31 -0.06
C GLN A 147 4.73 -11.06 0.53
N TRP A 148 4.02 -10.05 0.02
CA TRP A 148 2.63 -9.77 0.39
C TRP A 148 1.70 -10.96 0.08
N ASP A 149 1.83 -11.57 -1.09
CA ASP A 149 1.01 -12.72 -1.50
C ASP A 149 1.24 -13.96 -0.62
N ILE A 150 2.44 -14.09 -0.02
CA ILE A 150 2.74 -15.12 0.97
C ILE A 150 2.13 -14.77 2.33
N PHE A 151 2.18 -13.49 2.72
CA PHE A 151 1.69 -12.98 3.99
C PHE A 151 0.15 -13.00 4.09
N TRP A 152 -0.54 -12.45 3.08
CA TRP A 152 -1.98 -12.18 3.14
C TRP A 152 -2.85 -13.40 3.47
N PRO A 153 -2.60 -14.61 2.90
CA PRO A 153 -3.35 -15.81 3.28
C PRO A 153 -3.18 -16.19 4.76
N LYS A 154 -2.03 -15.90 5.38
CA LYS A 154 -1.78 -16.16 6.81
C LYS A 154 -2.55 -15.17 7.69
N PHE A 155 -2.64 -13.92 7.26
CA PHE A 155 -3.41 -12.87 7.92
C PHE A 155 -4.93 -13.11 7.84
N CYS A 156 -5.43 -13.67 6.72
CA CYS A 156 -6.85 -13.98 6.53
C CYS A 156 -7.37 -15.19 7.33
N LYS A 157 -6.51 -16.19 7.58
CA LYS A 157 -6.84 -17.35 8.42
C LYS A 157 -7.11 -16.93 9.85
#